data_AF-A0A497D9L7-F1
#
_entry.id   AF-A0A497D9L7-F1
#
_cell.length_a   1.000
_cell.length_b   1.000
_cell.length_c   1.000
_cell.angle_alpha   90.00
_cell.angle_beta   90.00
_cell.angle_gamma   90.00
#
_symmetry.space_group_name_H-M   'P 1'
#
loop_
_entity.id
_entity.type
_entity.pdbx_description
1 polymer ?
#
loop_
_entity_poly.entity_id
_entity_poly.type
_entity_poly.pdbx_seq_one_letter_code
_entity_poly.pdbx_strand_id
1 'polypeptide(L)'
;MGGDLPVLVQSMTNTPTADVEATVVQIKQLILAGCDIVRVTVSTLKEVESFGIIRKQLHDQNIDVPLVADVHYSPKVAEMVAVIADKVRINPGNYVTDKIKERYSEQDFIASRLQIAKNIQPLVEVCKKHKTSIRIGVNLGSLSKRILYRYGNTAKGMVESALEFMGVLLDTGFHQFTLSLKASNVRIMQEANVMLVKEMIKKNIYFPLHLGVTEAGSGMDARIKSAAGIGALLQLGIGNTIRVSLTENPEAEIPVAKKLLKFVNNKGVSISEIDTLHFHAVPIDQKLSNQSGPLVIASQADSRADYSTQNGKLVSTKENNVINSKDLNIFTFENDEADFENFIFNATTSFAAAFLKHPPQAFYLKNRYFNSSILTKCTLDILQGLGLRYSKTEYIACPSCGRTRFDIMEKLKQVKEKTSSFKGLKIAVMGCVVNGPGEMADANYGFVGSGKGKITLYRAGKAVIKQIPEAEAVEALLELIKSDNQP
;
A
#
# COMPACT_ATOMS: atom_id res chain seq x y z
N MET A 1 6.60 18.53 -8.99
CA MET A 1 5.70 17.85 -8.02
C MET A 1 5.95 18.44 -6.64
N GLY A 2 4.90 18.61 -5.82
CA GLY A 2 4.99 19.26 -4.50
C GLY A 2 4.41 20.67 -4.48
N GLY A 3 4.18 21.21 -3.28
CA GLY A 3 3.53 22.52 -3.08
C GLY A 3 2.10 22.52 -3.61
N ASP A 4 1.71 23.62 -4.26
CA ASP A 4 0.36 23.82 -4.83
C ASP A 4 0.14 23.12 -6.18
N LEU A 5 1.10 22.30 -6.62
CA LEU A 5 0.97 21.53 -7.86
C LEU A 5 -0.03 20.37 -7.70
N PRO A 6 -0.76 20.00 -8.76
CA PRO A 6 -1.67 18.86 -8.73
C PRO A 6 -1.00 17.55 -8.30
N VAL A 7 -1.78 16.70 -7.62
CA VAL A 7 -1.34 15.34 -7.25
C VAL A 7 -1.22 14.49 -8.52
N LEU A 8 -0.02 13.98 -8.80
CA LEU A 8 0.27 13.21 -10.01
C LEU A 8 -0.06 11.72 -9.85
N VAL A 9 -0.68 11.12 -10.87
CA VAL A 9 -0.97 9.68 -10.97
C VAL A 9 0.20 8.94 -11.61
N GLN A 10 0.75 7.94 -10.90
CA GLN A 10 1.77 7.05 -11.44
C GLN A 10 1.25 5.63 -11.56
N SER A 11 1.83 4.89 -12.51
CA SER A 11 1.74 3.44 -12.59
C SER A 11 3.11 2.85 -12.90
N MET A 12 3.19 1.53 -13.07
CA MET A 12 4.42 0.80 -13.30
C MET A 12 4.20 -0.27 -14.35
N THR A 13 5.12 -0.38 -15.30
CA THR A 13 5.10 -1.47 -16.28
C THR A 13 5.28 -2.82 -15.60
N ASN A 14 4.63 -3.84 -16.16
CA ASN A 14 4.78 -5.23 -15.75
C ASN A 14 5.47 -6.11 -16.80
N THR A 15 5.80 -5.55 -17.96
CA THR A 15 6.66 -6.21 -18.96
C THR A 15 8.09 -6.37 -18.44
N PRO A 16 8.82 -7.41 -18.88
CA PRO A 16 10.27 -7.47 -18.70
C PRO A 16 10.92 -6.28 -19.41
N THR A 17 11.74 -5.49 -18.72
CA THR A 17 12.38 -4.29 -19.30
C THR A 17 13.30 -4.61 -20.49
N ALA A 18 13.84 -5.83 -20.55
CA ALA A 18 14.61 -6.32 -21.69
C ALA A 18 13.76 -6.50 -22.97
N ASP A 19 12.43 -6.63 -22.83
CA ASP A 19 11.49 -6.57 -23.94
C ASP A 19 11.11 -5.11 -24.20
N VAL A 20 11.98 -4.45 -24.98
CA VAL A 20 11.88 -3.02 -25.29
C VAL A 20 10.56 -2.68 -25.97
N GLU A 21 10.16 -3.48 -26.96
CA GLU A 21 8.95 -3.23 -27.75
C GLU A 21 7.70 -3.34 -26.87
N ALA A 22 7.55 -4.43 -26.13
CA ALA A 22 6.41 -4.61 -25.23
C ALA A 22 6.36 -3.50 -24.16
N THR A 23 7.52 -3.10 -23.63
CA THR A 23 7.60 -2.04 -22.62
C THR A 23 7.21 -0.67 -23.19
N VAL A 24 7.66 -0.32 -24.40
CA VAL A 24 7.26 0.93 -25.07
C VAL A 24 5.76 0.95 -25.37
N VAL A 25 5.19 -0.17 -25.84
CA VAL A 25 3.75 -0.30 -26.07
C VAL A 25 2.97 -0.10 -24.76
N GLN A 26 3.38 -0.75 -23.67
CA GLN A 26 2.70 -0.61 -22.39
C GLN A 26 2.84 0.80 -21.80
N ILE A 27 3.99 1.47 -21.96
CA ILE A 27 4.15 2.87 -21.56
C ILE A 27 3.12 3.75 -22.29
N LYS A 28 2.93 3.56 -23.59
CA LYS A 28 1.90 4.29 -24.36
C LYS A 28 0.48 4.00 -23.86
N GLN A 29 0.17 2.75 -23.55
CA GLN A 29 -1.14 2.36 -23.01
C GLN A 29 -1.40 3.05 -21.66
N LEU A 30 -0.39 3.12 -20.79
CA LEU A 30 -0.46 3.85 -19.52
C LEU A 30 -0.69 5.36 -19.73
N ILE A 31 0.01 5.98 -20.69
CA ILE A 31 -0.20 7.40 -21.04
C ILE A 31 -1.62 7.63 -21.54
N LEU A 32 -2.13 6.77 -22.44
CA LEU A 32 -3.49 6.86 -22.97
C LEU A 32 -4.56 6.70 -21.86
N ALA A 33 -4.32 5.86 -20.86
CA ALA A 33 -5.16 5.78 -19.68
C ALA A 33 -5.09 7.06 -18.79
N GLY A 34 -4.06 7.89 -19.00
CA GLY A 34 -3.78 9.16 -18.32
C GLY A 34 -2.88 9.01 -17.10
N CYS A 35 -1.81 8.24 -17.25
CA CYS A 35 -0.69 8.18 -16.32
C CYS A 35 0.25 9.37 -16.53
N ASP A 36 0.58 10.09 -15.46
CA ASP A 36 1.45 11.27 -15.52
C ASP A 36 2.95 10.91 -15.45
N ILE A 37 3.28 9.80 -14.78
CA ILE A 37 4.65 9.33 -14.56
C ILE A 37 4.68 7.81 -14.63
N VAL A 38 5.51 7.24 -15.50
CA VAL A 38 5.60 5.79 -15.68
C VAL A 38 6.87 5.24 -15.03
N ARG A 39 6.71 4.16 -14.25
CA ARG A 39 7.83 3.47 -13.61
C ARG A 39 8.18 2.18 -14.35
N VAL A 40 9.47 1.91 -14.50
CA VAL A 40 10.01 0.71 -15.16
C VAL A 40 11.01 0.03 -14.23
N THR A 41 10.96 -1.30 -14.14
CA THR A 41 11.93 -2.05 -13.32
C THR A 41 13.32 -2.00 -13.92
N VAL A 42 14.37 -1.75 -13.14
CA VAL A 42 15.75 -1.88 -13.61
C VAL A 42 16.59 -2.55 -12.52
N SER A 43 16.91 -3.83 -12.73
CA SER A 43 17.60 -4.68 -11.75
C SER A 43 19.01 -5.08 -12.18
N THR A 44 19.34 -5.00 -13.48
CA THR A 44 20.62 -5.43 -14.05
C THR A 44 21.21 -4.36 -14.97
N LEU A 45 22.51 -4.44 -15.26
CA LEU A 45 23.16 -3.53 -16.21
C LEU A 45 22.59 -3.65 -17.63
N LYS A 46 22.21 -4.85 -18.06
CA LYS A 46 21.53 -5.07 -19.35
C LYS A 46 20.18 -4.34 -19.43
N GLU A 47 19.45 -4.28 -18.32
CA GLU A 47 18.20 -3.51 -18.25
C GLU A 47 18.44 -1.99 -18.23
N VAL A 48 19.62 -1.51 -17.82
CA VAL A 48 19.99 -0.09 -17.98
C VAL A 48 20.11 0.26 -19.47
N GLU A 49 20.77 -0.59 -20.25
CA GLU A 49 20.86 -0.43 -21.72
C GLU A 49 19.46 -0.46 -22.34
N SER A 50 18.64 -1.43 -21.96
CA SER A 50 17.26 -1.56 -22.44
C SER A 50 16.41 -0.33 -22.09
N PHE A 51 16.55 0.21 -20.87
CA PHE A 51 15.90 1.44 -20.43
C PHE A 51 16.32 2.65 -21.29
N GLY A 52 17.60 2.73 -21.67
CA GLY A 52 18.11 3.75 -22.60
C GLY A 52 17.47 3.67 -23.98
N ILE A 53 17.32 2.45 -24.53
CA ILE A 53 16.66 2.23 -25.82
C ILE A 53 15.17 2.60 -25.73
N ILE A 54 14.49 2.20 -24.66
CA ILE A 54 13.08 2.56 -24.40
C ILE A 54 12.92 4.08 -24.38
N ARG A 55 13.75 4.80 -23.61
CA ARG A 55 13.69 6.27 -23.52
C ARG A 55 13.92 6.91 -24.89
N LYS A 56 14.93 6.44 -25.63
CA LYS A 56 15.20 6.93 -26.99
C LYS A 56 14.01 6.72 -27.92
N GLN A 57 13.40 5.53 -27.95
CA GLN A 57 12.26 5.26 -28.82
C GLN A 57 11.04 6.12 -28.49
N LEU A 58 10.78 6.40 -27.21
CA LEU A 58 9.70 7.30 -26.80
C LEU A 58 9.97 8.74 -27.26
N HIS A 59 11.19 9.22 -27.07
CA HIS A 59 11.61 10.56 -27.52
C HIS A 59 11.59 10.71 -29.04
N ASP A 60 12.06 9.71 -29.79
CA ASP A 60 11.99 9.70 -31.26
C ASP A 60 10.52 9.77 -31.77
N GLN A 61 9.56 9.42 -30.92
CA GLN A 61 8.12 9.49 -31.19
C GLN A 61 7.44 10.71 -30.54
N ASN A 62 8.21 11.70 -30.06
CA ASN A 62 7.73 12.88 -29.35
C ASN A 62 6.90 12.58 -28.09
N ILE A 63 7.19 11.46 -27.42
CA ILE A 63 6.55 11.09 -26.15
C ILE A 63 7.51 11.44 -25.02
N ASP A 64 7.20 12.52 -24.29
CA ASP A 64 8.03 13.04 -23.19
C ASP A 64 7.42 12.77 -21.80
N VAL A 65 6.99 11.53 -21.55
CA VAL A 65 6.53 11.13 -20.22
C VAL A 65 7.73 10.93 -19.28
N PRO A 66 7.68 11.43 -18.03
CA PRO A 66 8.72 11.14 -17.05
C PRO A 66 8.82 9.64 -16.74
N LEU A 67 10.02 9.09 -16.86
CA LEU A 67 10.34 7.70 -16.56
C LEU A 67 11.09 7.57 -15.23
N VAL A 68 10.56 6.69 -14.37
CA VAL A 68 11.17 6.33 -13.09
C VAL A 68 11.83 4.97 -13.21
N ALA A 69 13.14 4.89 -12.95
CA ALA A 69 13.84 3.61 -12.83
C ALA A 69 13.63 3.05 -11.40
N ASP A 70 13.00 1.87 -11.30
CA ASP A 70 12.75 1.17 -10.04
C ASP A 70 13.87 0.19 -9.73
N VAL A 71 14.85 0.65 -8.95
CA VAL A 71 16.08 -0.10 -8.69
C VAL A 71 16.02 -0.84 -7.35
N HIS A 72 16.49 -2.08 -7.35
CA HIS A 72 16.62 -2.92 -6.16
C HIS A 72 18.02 -3.55 -6.09
N TYR A 73 18.54 -3.71 -4.87
CA TYR A 73 19.79 -4.40 -4.49
C TYR A 73 21.12 -3.84 -4.99
N SER A 74 21.17 -3.16 -6.13
CA SER A 74 22.43 -2.69 -6.74
C SER A 74 22.52 -1.16 -6.76
N PRO A 75 23.33 -0.55 -5.86
CA PRO A 75 23.69 0.87 -5.96
C PRO A 75 24.28 1.23 -7.33
N LYS A 76 25.08 0.32 -7.91
CA LYS A 76 25.71 0.55 -9.21
C LYS A 76 24.70 0.69 -10.35
N VAL A 77 23.63 -0.12 -10.34
CA VAL A 77 22.55 0.02 -11.32
C VAL A 77 21.85 1.38 -11.17
N ALA A 78 21.64 1.84 -9.94
CA ALA A 78 21.05 3.15 -9.67
C ALA A 78 21.91 4.29 -10.22
N GLU A 79 23.23 4.25 -10.01
CA GLU A 79 24.18 5.23 -10.56
C GLU A 79 24.11 5.28 -12.09
N MET A 80 24.14 4.12 -12.75
CA MET A 80 24.19 4.05 -14.21
C MET A 80 22.88 4.52 -14.85
N VAL A 81 21.73 4.09 -14.32
CA VAL A 81 20.43 4.48 -14.87
C VAL A 81 20.06 5.94 -14.56
N ALA A 82 20.63 6.53 -13.50
CA ALA A 82 20.40 7.93 -13.14
C ALA A 82 20.84 8.92 -14.24
N VAL A 83 21.77 8.52 -15.11
CA VAL A 83 22.21 9.34 -16.26
C VAL A 83 21.09 9.52 -17.30
N ILE A 84 20.13 8.58 -17.33
CA ILE A 84 19.11 8.45 -18.38
C ILE A 84 17.70 8.75 -17.83
N ALA A 85 17.39 8.25 -16.64
CA ALA A 85 16.06 8.37 -16.03
C ALA A 85 15.79 9.78 -15.49
N ASP A 86 14.54 10.23 -15.51
CA ASP A 86 14.13 11.48 -14.85
C ASP A 86 14.10 11.34 -13.32
N LYS A 87 13.91 10.11 -12.86
CA LYS A 87 13.88 9.75 -11.44
C LYS A 87 14.38 8.34 -11.18
N VAL A 88 15.09 8.15 -10.08
CA VAL A 88 15.46 6.81 -9.60
C VAL A 88 14.74 6.54 -8.28
N ARG A 89 14.00 5.42 -8.20
CA ARG A 89 13.51 4.91 -6.91
C ARG A 89 14.57 3.99 -6.33
N ILE A 90 14.98 4.29 -5.10
CA ILE A 90 15.84 3.43 -4.29
C ILE A 90 15.14 2.95 -3.03
N ASN A 91 15.63 1.86 -2.46
CA ASN A 91 15.26 1.41 -1.12
C ASN A 91 16.43 1.65 -0.17
N PRO A 92 16.23 2.42 0.93
CA PRO A 92 17.19 2.58 2.02
C PRO A 92 17.97 1.32 2.41
N GLY A 93 17.27 0.19 2.58
CA GLY A 93 17.91 -1.05 3.05
C GLY A 93 19.08 -1.52 2.18
N ASN A 94 19.12 -1.17 0.90
CA ASN A 94 20.18 -1.60 -0.03
C ASN A 94 21.51 -0.87 0.17
N TYR A 95 21.52 0.28 0.86
CA TYR A 95 22.73 1.05 1.13
C TYR A 95 23.33 0.75 2.50
N VAL A 96 22.65 -0.12 3.28
CA VAL A 96 23.14 -0.63 4.55
C VAL A 96 23.93 -1.89 4.30
N THR A 97 25.26 -1.82 4.48
CA THR A 97 26.19 -2.93 4.20
C THR A 97 26.72 -3.60 5.46
N ASP A 98 26.13 -3.30 6.62
CA ASP A 98 26.60 -3.83 7.90
C ASP A 98 26.45 -5.35 7.95
N LYS A 99 27.42 -6.01 8.59
CA LYS A 99 27.24 -7.41 8.99
C LYS A 99 26.02 -7.49 9.91
N ILE A 100 25.14 -8.46 9.66
CA ILE A 100 23.97 -8.70 10.50
C ILE A 100 24.46 -9.08 11.90
N LYS A 101 23.96 -8.37 12.92
CA LYS A 101 24.28 -8.61 14.34
C LYS A 101 23.00 -9.00 15.08
N GLU A 102 23.16 -9.75 16.17
CA GLU A 102 22.06 -10.06 17.10
C GLU A 102 21.66 -8.84 17.94
N ARG A 103 22.62 -7.96 18.24
CA ARG A 103 22.42 -6.72 18.98
C ARG A 103 23.14 -5.56 18.30
N TYR A 104 22.53 -4.38 18.35
CA TYR A 104 23.07 -3.15 17.79
C TYR A 104 23.19 -2.09 18.88
N SER A 105 24.40 -1.58 19.09
CA SER A 105 24.73 -0.46 19.98
C SER A 105 24.51 0.90 19.29
N GLU A 106 24.50 2.01 20.03
CA GLU A 106 24.46 3.35 19.41
C GLU A 106 25.64 3.59 18.45
N GLN A 107 26.82 3.09 18.81
CA GLN A 107 28.01 3.22 17.96
C GLN A 107 27.82 2.49 16.62
N ASP A 108 27.08 1.37 16.60
CA ASP A 108 26.74 0.67 15.37
C ASP A 108 25.82 1.49 14.47
N PHE A 109 24.85 2.22 15.05
CA PHE A 109 23.97 3.09 14.28
C PHE A 109 24.72 4.29 13.69
N ILE A 110 25.61 4.91 14.47
CA ILE A 110 26.45 6.02 14.00
C ILE A 110 27.36 5.55 12.86
N ALA A 111 28.05 4.43 13.04
CA ALA A 111 28.92 3.86 12.02
C ALA A 111 28.15 3.49 10.73
N SER A 112 26.97 2.89 10.88
CA SER A 112 26.07 2.54 9.76
C SER A 112 25.66 3.79 8.97
N ARG A 113 25.27 4.87 9.66
CA ARG A 113 24.89 6.14 9.01
C ARG A 113 26.02 6.71 8.17
N LEU A 114 27.26 6.71 8.69
CA LEU A 114 28.44 7.16 7.95
C LEU A 114 28.70 6.29 6.71
N GLN A 115 28.53 4.97 6.84
CA GLN A 115 28.70 4.05 5.71
C GLN A 115 27.61 4.26 4.64
N ILE A 116 26.36 4.48 5.04
CA ILE A 116 25.26 4.81 4.13
C ILE A 116 25.57 6.10 3.36
N ALA A 117 26.05 7.14 4.05
CA ALA A 117 26.45 8.39 3.41
C ALA A 117 27.55 8.17 2.36
N LYS A 118 28.57 7.36 2.68
CA LYS A 118 29.61 6.98 1.71
C LYS A 118 29.06 6.19 0.52
N ASN A 119 28.14 5.25 0.78
CA ASN A 119 27.59 4.36 -0.25
C ASN A 119 26.64 5.07 -1.21
N ILE A 120 25.92 6.11 -0.75
CA ILE A 120 24.96 6.84 -1.58
C ILE A 120 25.61 8.01 -2.35
N GLN A 121 26.78 8.48 -1.91
CA GLN A 121 27.49 9.61 -2.50
C GLN A 121 27.64 9.52 -4.04
N PRO A 122 28.05 8.39 -4.64
CA PRO A 122 28.19 8.30 -6.10
C PRO A 122 26.86 8.53 -6.84
N LEU A 123 25.75 8.00 -6.30
CA LEU A 123 24.42 8.24 -6.87
C LEU A 123 24.04 9.71 -6.77
N VAL A 124 24.31 10.36 -5.63
CA VAL A 124 24.01 11.78 -5.43
C VAL A 124 24.76 12.64 -6.44
N GLU A 125 26.04 12.37 -6.69
CA GLU A 125 26.86 13.11 -7.66
C GLU A 125 26.31 12.99 -9.08
N VAL A 126 25.94 11.78 -9.51
CA VAL A 126 25.30 11.56 -10.81
C VAL A 126 23.96 12.29 -10.89
N CYS A 127 23.12 12.16 -9.86
CA CYS A 127 21.82 12.83 -9.82
C CYS A 127 21.93 14.36 -9.87
N LYS A 128 22.91 14.96 -9.18
CA LYS A 128 23.19 16.40 -9.27
C LYS A 128 23.60 16.82 -10.67
N LYS A 129 24.52 16.07 -11.29
CA LYS A 129 25.04 16.37 -12.64
C LYS A 129 23.94 16.27 -13.71
N HIS A 130 23.08 15.26 -13.62
CA HIS A 130 22.06 14.97 -14.62
C HIS A 130 20.68 15.53 -14.30
N LYS A 131 20.52 16.25 -13.17
CA LYS A 131 19.25 16.77 -12.67
C LYS A 131 18.20 15.68 -12.45
N THR A 132 18.66 14.49 -12.12
CA THR A 132 17.81 13.33 -11.85
C THR A 132 17.33 13.37 -10.41
N SER A 133 16.03 13.16 -10.22
CA SER A 133 15.44 13.14 -8.89
C SER A 133 15.53 11.75 -8.23
N ILE A 134 15.48 11.70 -6.89
CA ILE A 134 15.48 10.43 -6.14
C ILE A 134 14.12 10.21 -5.48
N ARG A 135 13.64 8.97 -5.42
CA ARG A 135 12.59 8.57 -4.47
C ARG A 135 13.16 7.61 -3.44
N ILE A 136 13.19 8.04 -2.18
CA ILE A 136 13.47 7.17 -1.04
C ILE A 136 12.20 6.37 -0.75
N GLY A 137 12.19 5.09 -1.14
CA GLY A 137 11.02 4.23 -0.97
C GLY A 137 11.19 3.21 0.14
N VAL A 138 10.71 3.55 1.34
CA VAL A 138 10.64 2.66 2.50
C VAL A 138 9.39 1.77 2.39
N ASN A 139 9.60 0.45 2.38
CA ASN A 139 8.52 -0.51 2.54
C ASN A 139 8.69 -1.26 3.85
N LEU A 140 7.58 -1.50 4.56
CA LEU A 140 7.56 -2.24 5.83
C LEU A 140 8.27 -3.59 5.71
N GLY A 141 8.02 -4.36 4.64
CA GLY A 141 8.64 -5.67 4.42
C GLY A 141 10.15 -5.66 4.13
N SER A 142 10.79 -4.50 4.08
CA SER A 142 12.20 -4.37 3.66
C SER A 142 13.03 -3.45 4.55
N LEU A 143 12.59 -3.21 5.79
CA LEU A 143 13.37 -2.45 6.77
C LEU A 143 14.71 -3.14 7.07
N SER A 144 15.75 -2.34 7.31
CA SER A 144 17.08 -2.87 7.64
C SER A 144 17.06 -3.57 9.01
N LYS A 145 17.96 -4.53 9.22
CA LYS A 145 18.02 -5.31 10.47
C LYS A 145 18.23 -4.45 11.71
N ARG A 146 19.00 -3.37 11.62
CA ARG A 146 19.17 -2.42 12.73
C ARG A 146 17.87 -1.68 13.08
N ILE A 147 17.13 -1.23 12.07
CA ILE A 147 15.84 -0.55 12.28
C ILE A 147 14.84 -1.53 12.89
N LEU A 148 14.77 -2.76 12.37
CA LEU A 148 13.93 -3.81 12.93
C LEU A 148 14.31 -4.14 14.38
N TYR A 149 15.60 -4.20 14.71
CA TYR A 149 16.08 -4.44 16.07
C TYR A 149 15.61 -3.36 17.06
N ARG A 150 15.70 -2.08 16.67
CA ARG A 150 15.40 -0.96 17.57
C ARG A 150 13.91 -0.61 17.64
N TYR A 151 13.22 -0.64 16.52
CA TYR A 151 11.84 -0.13 16.40
C TYR A 151 10.81 -1.21 16.04
N GLY A 152 11.26 -2.44 15.76
CA GLY A 152 10.39 -3.50 15.25
C GLY A 152 9.89 -3.23 13.84
N ASN A 153 8.98 -4.09 13.39
CA ASN A 153 8.29 -3.93 12.11
C ASN A 153 7.06 -3.01 12.27
N THR A 154 7.30 -1.73 12.53
CA THR A 154 6.27 -0.75 12.96
C THR A 154 6.24 0.50 12.08
N ALA A 155 5.17 1.29 12.17
CA ALA A 155 5.07 2.61 11.54
C ALA A 155 6.26 3.51 11.95
N LYS A 156 6.62 3.51 13.23
CA LYS A 156 7.78 4.25 13.74
C LYS A 156 9.09 3.80 13.07
N GLY A 157 9.32 2.50 12.93
CA GLY A 157 10.50 1.97 12.24
C GLY A 157 10.60 2.45 10.79
N MET A 158 9.47 2.54 10.07
CA MET A 158 9.43 3.10 8.71
C MET A 158 9.81 4.58 8.68
N VAL A 159 9.27 5.37 9.61
CA VAL A 159 9.56 6.81 9.72
C VAL A 159 11.04 7.04 10.04
N GLU A 160 11.61 6.32 11.00
CA GLU A 160 13.02 6.45 11.36
C GLU A 160 13.95 6.08 10.19
N SER A 161 13.63 5.03 9.44
CA SER A 161 14.37 4.69 8.22
C SER A 161 14.30 5.80 7.17
N ALA A 162 13.15 6.47 7.03
CA ALA A 162 12.99 7.57 6.07
C ALA A 162 13.74 8.82 6.53
N LEU A 163 13.63 9.20 7.81
CA LEU A 163 14.28 10.37 8.39
C LEU A 163 15.80 10.26 8.35
N GLU A 164 16.36 9.07 8.62
CA GLU A 164 17.79 8.84 8.53
C GLU A 164 18.33 9.07 7.11
N PHE A 165 17.69 8.47 6.11
CA PHE A 165 18.09 8.62 4.70
C PHE A 165 17.87 10.02 4.17
N MET A 166 16.79 10.67 4.59
CA MET A 166 16.55 12.09 4.34
C MET A 166 17.70 12.95 4.89
N GLY A 167 18.09 12.72 6.15
CA GLY A 167 19.22 13.40 6.76
C GLY A 167 20.53 13.18 6.00
N VAL A 168 20.80 11.94 5.57
CA VAL A 168 21.99 11.64 4.75
C VAL A 168 21.99 12.42 3.42
N LEU A 169 20.86 12.49 2.71
CA LEU A 169 20.78 13.28 1.47
C LEU A 169 20.93 14.79 1.74
N LEU A 170 20.34 15.30 2.82
CA LEU A 170 20.47 16.70 3.21
C LEU A 170 21.92 17.07 3.56
N ASP A 171 22.64 16.21 4.27
CA ASP A 171 24.07 16.41 4.60
C ASP A 171 24.93 16.54 3.34
N THR A 172 24.51 15.93 2.22
CA THR A 172 25.19 16.05 0.93
C THR A 172 24.78 17.31 0.15
N GLY A 173 23.80 18.08 0.63
CA GLY A 173 23.20 19.23 -0.06
C GLY A 173 22.24 18.84 -1.20
N PHE A 174 21.75 17.60 -1.24
CA PHE A 174 20.83 17.12 -2.27
C PHE A 174 19.37 17.26 -1.82
N HIS A 175 18.58 18.06 -2.54
CA HIS A 175 17.19 18.38 -2.18
C HIS A 175 16.15 17.87 -3.19
N GLN A 176 16.58 17.29 -4.31
CA GLN A 176 15.69 16.84 -5.38
C GLN A 176 15.19 15.41 -5.13
N PHE A 177 14.50 15.19 -4.01
CA PHE A 177 13.98 13.87 -3.67
C PHE A 177 12.55 13.88 -3.13
N THR A 178 11.96 12.68 -3.14
CA THR A 178 10.61 12.39 -2.66
C THR A 178 10.65 11.20 -1.71
N LEU A 179 9.68 11.12 -0.81
CA LEU A 179 9.59 10.04 0.18
C LEU A 179 8.36 9.18 -0.11
N SER A 180 8.44 7.88 0.16
CA SER A 180 7.26 7.01 0.22
C SER A 180 7.40 5.98 1.33
N LEU A 181 6.40 5.88 2.19
CA LEU A 181 6.29 4.89 3.25
C LEU A 181 5.10 4.00 2.91
N LYS A 182 5.36 2.75 2.52
CA LYS A 182 4.31 1.81 2.07
C LYS A 182 4.28 0.54 2.90
N ALA A 183 3.08 0.02 3.11
CA ALA A 183 2.83 -1.26 3.73
C ALA A 183 1.56 -1.88 3.12
N SER A 184 1.45 -3.21 3.21
CA SER A 184 0.23 -3.96 2.85
C SER A 184 -0.88 -3.79 3.88
N ASN A 185 -0.51 -3.58 5.15
CA ASN A 185 -1.43 -3.14 6.19
C ASN A 185 -1.72 -1.65 6.06
N VAL A 186 -2.97 -1.32 5.72
CA VAL A 186 -3.43 0.05 5.47
C VAL A 186 -3.21 0.96 6.68
N ARG A 187 -3.48 0.49 7.90
CA ARG A 187 -3.36 1.31 9.11
C ARG A 187 -1.91 1.68 9.41
N ILE A 188 -0.99 0.73 9.28
CA ILE A 188 0.46 1.01 9.45
C ILE A 188 0.93 2.02 8.41
N MET A 189 0.49 1.88 7.16
CA MET A 189 0.84 2.83 6.09
C MET A 189 0.31 4.24 6.40
N GLN A 190 -0.93 4.38 6.84
CA GLN A 190 -1.51 5.67 7.21
C GLN A 190 -0.77 6.30 8.40
N GLU A 191 -0.58 5.56 9.48
CA GLU A 191 0.10 6.01 10.70
C GLU A 191 1.52 6.50 10.37
N ALA A 192 2.27 5.75 9.56
CA ALA A 192 3.63 6.10 9.19
C ALA A 192 3.70 7.39 8.37
N ASN A 193 2.78 7.60 7.43
CA ASN A 193 2.76 8.83 6.62
C ASN A 193 2.33 10.06 7.45
N VAL A 194 1.32 9.94 8.30
CA VAL A 194 0.92 11.02 9.23
C VAL A 194 2.08 11.37 10.16
N MET A 195 2.73 10.37 10.74
CA MET A 195 3.87 10.57 11.65
C MET A 195 5.05 11.24 10.93
N LEU A 196 5.37 10.84 9.69
CA LEU A 196 6.42 11.48 8.90
C LEU A 196 6.11 12.96 8.63
N VAL A 197 4.86 13.30 8.28
CA VAL A 197 4.45 14.70 8.07
C VAL A 197 4.62 15.51 9.36
N LYS A 198 4.21 14.96 10.51
CA LYS A 198 4.41 15.62 11.81
C LYS A 198 5.89 15.88 12.12
N GLU A 199 6.76 14.91 11.85
CA GLU A 199 8.20 15.08 12.03
C GLU A 199 8.81 16.12 11.06
N MET A 200 8.34 16.15 9.82
CA MET A 200 8.72 17.17 8.82
C MET A 200 8.33 18.58 9.27
N ILE A 201 7.08 18.77 9.72
CA ILE A 201 6.58 20.05 10.27
C ILE A 201 7.42 20.47 11.49
N LYS A 202 7.63 19.55 12.45
CA LYS A 202 8.41 19.82 13.67
C LYS A 202 9.83 20.28 13.36
N LYS A 203 10.44 19.74 12.30
CA LYS A 203 11.79 20.06 11.85
C LYS A 203 11.84 21.23 10.86
N ASN A 204 10.69 21.78 10.47
CA ASN A 204 10.53 22.80 9.44
C ASN A 204 11.20 22.42 8.10
N ILE A 205 11.01 21.17 7.66
CA ILE A 205 11.51 20.63 6.40
C ILE A 205 10.36 19.96 5.65
N TYR A 206 10.26 20.17 4.34
CA TYR A 206 9.10 19.73 3.57
C TYR A 206 9.55 19.02 2.28
N PHE A 207 9.12 17.77 2.11
CA PHE A 207 9.41 16.98 0.92
C PHE A 207 8.14 16.32 0.37
N PRO A 208 8.01 16.19 -0.97
CA PRO A 208 6.82 15.58 -1.55
C PRO A 208 6.68 14.10 -1.19
N LEU A 209 5.46 13.68 -0.89
CA LEU A 209 5.13 12.30 -0.55
C LEU A 209 4.49 11.56 -1.73
N HIS A 210 4.98 10.35 -1.98
CA HIS A 210 4.37 9.40 -2.91
C HIS A 210 3.60 8.32 -2.13
N LEU A 211 2.27 8.33 -2.27
CA LEU A 211 1.39 7.41 -1.56
C LEU A 211 1.10 6.16 -2.39
N GLY A 212 0.89 5.06 -1.69
CA GLY A 212 0.38 3.81 -2.26
C GLY A 212 0.37 2.70 -1.24
N VAL A 213 -0.67 1.88 -1.27
CA VAL A 213 -0.72 0.62 -0.51
C VAL A 213 0.06 -0.44 -1.32
N THR A 214 0.95 -1.19 -0.67
CA THR A 214 1.63 -2.32 -1.31
C THR A 214 0.76 -3.56 -1.25
N GLU A 215 0.93 -4.45 -2.22
CA GLU A 215 0.34 -5.79 -2.25
C GLU A 215 -1.18 -5.84 -1.99
N ALA A 216 -1.92 -4.87 -2.54
CA ALA A 216 -3.35 -4.69 -2.27
C ALA A 216 -4.23 -5.83 -2.82
N GLY A 217 -3.72 -6.64 -3.75
CA GLY A 217 -4.43 -7.73 -4.40
C GLY A 217 -5.21 -7.28 -5.65
N SER A 218 -6.34 -7.95 -5.92
CA SER A 218 -7.19 -7.72 -7.10
C SER A 218 -8.66 -7.45 -6.77
N GLY A 219 -9.39 -6.89 -7.73
CA GLY A 219 -10.83 -6.68 -7.67
C GLY A 219 -11.26 -5.60 -6.68
N MET A 220 -12.46 -5.75 -6.12
CA MET A 220 -13.04 -4.76 -5.21
C MET A 220 -12.24 -4.63 -3.90
N ASP A 221 -11.73 -5.74 -3.37
CA ASP A 221 -10.94 -5.72 -2.12
C ASP A 221 -9.70 -4.82 -2.23
N ALA A 222 -9.01 -4.87 -3.37
CA ALA A 222 -7.83 -4.04 -3.62
C ALA A 222 -8.18 -2.57 -3.84
N ARG A 223 -9.33 -2.29 -4.47
CA ARG A 223 -9.86 -0.92 -4.64
C ARG A 223 -10.26 -0.31 -3.30
N ILE A 224 -10.92 -1.08 -2.43
CA ILE A 224 -11.26 -0.67 -1.06
C ILE A 224 -9.98 -0.42 -0.25
N LYS A 225 -9.00 -1.34 -0.24
CA LYS A 225 -7.72 -1.12 0.44
C LYS A 225 -7.01 0.15 -0.03
N SER A 226 -7.00 0.38 -1.34
CA SER A 226 -6.40 1.58 -1.94
C SER A 226 -7.15 2.85 -1.54
N ALA A 227 -8.49 2.83 -1.52
CA ALA A 227 -9.32 3.94 -1.07
C ALA A 227 -9.16 4.24 0.41
N ALA A 228 -9.08 3.19 1.24
CA ALA A 228 -8.84 3.31 2.67
C ALA A 228 -7.46 3.91 2.94
N GLY A 229 -6.40 3.42 2.30
CA GLY A 229 -5.04 3.93 2.53
C GLY A 229 -4.77 5.29 1.89
N ILE A 230 -4.85 5.36 0.55
CA ILE A 230 -4.46 6.54 -0.23
C ILE A 230 -5.48 7.65 -0.04
N GLY A 231 -6.76 7.35 -0.23
CA GLY A 231 -7.79 8.39 -0.23
C GLY A 231 -7.99 9.03 1.15
N ALA A 232 -7.81 8.29 2.24
CA ALA A 232 -7.87 8.86 3.59
C ALA A 232 -6.75 9.87 3.84
N LEU A 233 -5.51 9.54 3.42
CA LEU A 233 -4.38 10.46 3.54
C LEU A 233 -4.55 11.69 2.65
N LEU A 234 -5.03 11.51 1.42
CA LEU A 234 -5.33 12.62 0.51
C LEU A 234 -6.39 13.56 1.09
N GLN A 235 -7.44 13.03 1.75
CA GLN A 235 -8.42 13.87 2.46
C GLN A 235 -7.79 14.71 3.57
N LEU A 236 -6.71 14.24 4.20
CA LEU A 236 -5.96 15.01 5.19
C LEU A 236 -4.95 16.00 4.53
N GLY A 237 -4.97 16.17 3.21
CA GLY A 237 -4.00 17.00 2.49
C GLY A 237 -2.60 16.37 2.38
N ILE A 238 -2.47 15.06 2.65
CA ILE A 238 -1.20 14.34 2.60
C ILE A 238 -1.07 13.61 1.26
N GLY A 239 0.02 13.88 0.54
CA GLY A 239 0.36 13.19 -0.72
C GLY A 239 0.44 14.13 -1.92
N ASN A 240 1.53 14.04 -2.69
CA ASN A 240 1.76 14.85 -3.89
C ASN A 240 1.79 14.02 -5.17
N THR A 241 1.80 12.69 -5.01
CA THR A 241 1.65 11.75 -6.10
C THR A 241 1.17 10.42 -5.54
N ILE A 242 0.44 9.65 -6.33
CA ILE A 242 -0.14 8.38 -5.90
C ILE A 242 0.14 7.27 -6.91
N ARG A 243 0.18 6.03 -6.41
CA ARG A 243 0.04 4.84 -7.23
C ARG A 243 -0.87 3.84 -6.51
N VAL A 244 -1.93 3.44 -7.19
CA VAL A 244 -2.74 2.26 -6.83
C VAL A 244 -1.96 1.02 -7.29
N SER A 245 -1.85 -0.01 -6.46
CA SER A 245 -1.09 -1.23 -6.81
C SER A 245 -2.06 -2.42 -6.94
N LEU A 246 -2.41 -2.81 -8.15
CA LEU A 246 -3.33 -3.93 -8.40
C LEU A 246 -2.59 -5.16 -8.94
N THR A 247 -3.01 -6.35 -8.55
CA THR A 247 -2.69 -7.60 -9.26
C THR A 247 -3.61 -7.76 -10.48
N GLU A 248 -3.55 -6.78 -11.36
CA GLU A 248 -4.29 -6.64 -12.62
C GLU A 248 -3.34 -6.00 -13.65
N ASN A 249 -3.81 -5.77 -14.88
CA ASN A 249 -3.04 -4.99 -15.86
C ASN A 249 -2.80 -3.57 -15.34
N PRO A 250 -1.58 -2.99 -15.52
CA PRO A 250 -1.22 -1.68 -14.95
C PRO A 250 -2.18 -0.54 -15.30
N GLU A 251 -2.79 -0.58 -16.48
CA GLU A 251 -3.79 0.39 -16.96
C GLU A 251 -5.00 0.46 -16.02
N ALA A 252 -5.37 -0.65 -15.37
CA ALA A 252 -6.47 -0.69 -14.42
C ALA A 252 -6.17 0.11 -13.13
N GLU A 253 -4.91 0.41 -12.83
CA GLU A 253 -4.52 1.25 -11.68
C GLU A 253 -4.99 2.71 -11.89
N ILE A 254 -5.01 3.20 -13.14
CA ILE A 254 -5.20 4.62 -13.46
C ILE A 254 -6.64 5.11 -13.21
N PRO A 255 -7.72 4.43 -13.66
CA PRO A 255 -9.09 4.84 -13.35
C PRO A 255 -9.36 4.92 -11.85
N VAL A 256 -8.83 3.98 -11.07
CA VAL A 256 -8.97 3.95 -9.61
C VAL A 256 -8.26 5.15 -8.98
N ALA A 257 -7.02 5.44 -9.41
CA ALA A 257 -6.26 6.60 -8.94
C ALA A 257 -6.98 7.92 -9.25
N LYS A 258 -7.48 8.09 -10.48
CA LYS A 258 -8.27 9.28 -10.89
C LYS A 258 -9.54 9.44 -10.06
N LYS A 259 -10.23 8.34 -9.75
CA LYS A 259 -11.41 8.34 -8.87
C LYS A 259 -11.08 8.82 -7.46
N LEU A 260 -9.93 8.42 -6.88
CA LEU A 260 -9.46 8.95 -5.58
C LEU A 260 -9.28 10.47 -5.63
N LEU A 261 -8.59 10.97 -6.66
CA LEU A 261 -8.31 12.40 -6.78
C LEU A 261 -9.59 13.23 -6.97
N LYS A 262 -10.53 12.75 -7.80
CA LYS A 262 -11.82 13.40 -8.01
C LYS A 262 -12.63 13.50 -6.72
N PHE A 263 -12.57 12.49 -5.85
CA PHE A 263 -13.28 12.49 -4.58
C PHE A 263 -12.71 13.53 -3.60
N VAL A 264 -11.38 13.63 -3.52
CA VAL A 264 -10.69 14.48 -2.54
C VAL A 264 -10.74 15.96 -2.91
N ASN A 265 -10.61 16.31 -4.19
CA ASN A 265 -10.65 17.71 -4.64
C ASN A 265 -11.99 18.41 -4.32
N ASN A 266 -13.04 17.65 -3.96
CA ASN A 266 -14.35 18.17 -3.58
C ASN A 266 -14.52 18.39 -2.05
N LYS A 267 -13.53 18.03 -1.21
CA LYS A 267 -13.60 18.19 0.25
C LYS A 267 -12.22 18.59 0.80
N GLY A 268 -12.02 19.89 1.06
CA GLY A 268 -10.82 20.38 1.74
C GLY A 268 -10.88 20.10 3.24
N VAL A 269 -9.80 19.58 3.82
CA VAL A 269 -9.62 19.44 5.27
C VAL A 269 -8.24 19.97 5.65
N SER A 270 -8.16 20.76 6.73
CA SER A 270 -6.90 21.32 7.23
C SER A 270 -6.11 20.32 8.08
N ILE A 271 -4.78 20.30 7.92
CA ILE A 271 -3.82 19.50 8.70
C ILE A 271 -3.71 19.99 10.16
N SER A 272 -4.09 21.23 10.45
CA SER A 272 -3.98 21.85 11.79
C SER A 272 -4.90 21.22 12.84
N GLU A 273 -5.82 20.32 12.45
CA GLU A 273 -6.72 19.59 13.35
C GLU A 273 -6.17 18.22 13.77
N ILE A 274 -4.98 17.82 13.31
CA ILE A 274 -4.37 16.54 13.68
C ILE A 274 -3.58 16.72 14.98
N ASP A 275 -4.28 17.18 16.03
CA ASP A 275 -3.73 17.16 17.38
C ASP A 275 -3.41 15.72 17.79
N THR A 276 -2.50 15.61 18.75
CA THR A 276 -2.05 14.36 19.37
C THR A 276 -3.20 13.35 19.53
N LEU A 277 -2.92 12.08 19.19
CA LEU A 277 -3.80 10.94 19.50
C LEU A 277 -4.03 10.88 21.02
N HIS A 278 -5.03 11.62 21.49
CA HIS A 278 -5.59 11.54 22.83
C HIS A 278 -7.04 11.13 22.68
N PHE A 279 -7.35 10.00 23.31
CA PHE A 279 -8.65 9.34 23.22
C PHE A 279 -9.68 10.13 24.01
N HIS A 280 -10.51 10.92 23.32
CA HIS A 280 -11.73 11.45 23.89
C HIS A 280 -12.89 11.30 22.90
N ALA A 281 -13.98 10.74 23.39
CA ALA A 281 -15.22 10.54 22.67
C ALA A 281 -15.92 11.88 22.44
N VAL A 282 -16.47 12.08 21.24
CA VAL A 282 -17.40 13.18 20.94
C VAL A 282 -18.74 12.56 20.55
N PRO A 283 -19.86 12.98 21.18
CA PRO A 283 -21.17 12.40 20.95
C PRO A 283 -21.80 12.85 19.62
N ILE A 284 -22.67 12.00 19.07
CA ILE A 284 -23.54 12.33 17.94
C ILE A 284 -24.94 12.63 18.45
N ASP A 285 -25.50 13.73 17.94
CA ASP A 285 -26.88 14.10 18.06
C ASP A 285 -27.57 13.89 16.70
N GLN A 286 -28.44 12.88 16.60
CA GLN A 286 -29.62 12.85 15.72
C GLN A 286 -30.42 11.54 15.87
N LYS A 287 -31.75 11.68 15.87
CA LYS A 287 -32.73 10.60 15.95
C LYS A 287 -32.59 9.64 14.74
N LEU A 288 -32.28 8.38 15.00
CA LEU A 288 -32.44 7.29 14.04
C LEU A 288 -33.93 7.15 13.69
N SER A 289 -34.32 7.59 12.49
CA SER A 289 -35.70 7.39 11.99
C SER A 289 -35.92 5.95 11.53
N ASN A 290 -37.18 5.51 11.55
CA ASN A 290 -37.68 4.15 11.29
C ASN A 290 -37.29 3.55 9.92
N GLN A 291 -36.02 3.23 9.70
CA GLN A 291 -35.57 2.38 8.61
C GLN A 291 -34.55 1.35 9.09
N SER A 292 -34.78 0.11 8.66
CA SER A 292 -34.10 -1.12 9.05
C SER A 292 -32.70 -1.21 8.45
N GLY A 293 -31.76 -0.40 8.90
CA GLY A 293 -30.34 -0.50 8.56
C GLY A 293 -29.55 -1.20 9.68
N PRO A 294 -28.58 -2.09 9.37
CA PRO A 294 -27.72 -2.71 10.37
C PRO A 294 -26.63 -1.73 10.82
N LEU A 295 -26.36 -1.70 12.13
CA LEU A 295 -25.25 -0.96 12.72
C LEU A 295 -24.14 -1.96 13.08
N VAL A 296 -22.94 -1.80 12.51
CA VAL A 296 -21.82 -2.72 12.75
C VAL A 296 -20.78 -2.03 13.64
N ILE A 297 -20.34 -2.67 14.72
CA ILE A 297 -19.23 -2.15 15.54
C ILE A 297 -17.91 -2.36 14.80
N ALA A 298 -17.10 -1.31 14.69
CA ALA A 298 -15.85 -1.31 13.94
C ALA A 298 -14.69 -2.03 14.67
N SER A 299 -14.81 -2.26 15.98
CA SER A 299 -13.67 -2.61 16.86
C SER A 299 -13.67 -4.03 17.43
N GLN A 300 -14.64 -4.91 17.14
CA GLN A 300 -14.66 -6.28 17.68
C GLN A 300 -14.75 -7.37 16.62
N ALA A 301 -14.04 -8.48 16.87
CA ALA A 301 -13.83 -9.60 15.94
C ALA A 301 -15.03 -10.56 15.82
N ASP A 302 -16.13 -10.32 16.54
CA ASP A 302 -17.25 -11.25 16.64
C ASP A 302 -18.59 -10.59 16.26
N SER A 303 -19.42 -11.30 15.49
CA SER A 303 -20.80 -10.90 15.13
C SER A 303 -21.71 -10.70 16.33
N ARG A 304 -21.36 -11.25 17.49
CA ARG A 304 -22.05 -11.01 18.77
C ARG A 304 -21.90 -9.57 19.28
N ALA A 305 -21.07 -8.74 18.65
CA ALA A 305 -20.94 -7.32 18.96
C ALA A 305 -21.75 -6.43 17.98
N ASP A 306 -22.53 -6.98 17.07
CA ASP A 306 -23.30 -6.18 16.11
C ASP A 306 -24.60 -5.62 16.71
N TYR A 307 -25.13 -4.55 16.12
CA TYR A 307 -26.40 -3.94 16.52
C TYR A 307 -27.41 -3.95 15.37
N SER A 308 -28.68 -4.16 15.72
CA SER A 308 -29.80 -4.02 14.79
C SER A 308 -30.64 -2.80 15.14
N THR A 309 -31.37 -2.26 14.17
CA THR A 309 -32.40 -1.26 14.42
C THR A 309 -33.77 -1.93 14.51
N GLN A 310 -34.42 -1.86 15.67
CA GLN A 310 -35.78 -2.36 15.89
C GLN A 310 -36.65 -1.21 16.40
N ASN A 311 -37.71 -0.86 15.66
CA ASN A 311 -38.62 0.25 16.02
C ASN A 311 -37.91 1.57 16.34
N GLY A 312 -36.87 1.91 15.56
CA GLY A 312 -36.07 3.14 15.75
C GLY A 312 -35.09 3.10 16.94
N LYS A 313 -34.95 1.96 17.61
CA LYS A 313 -34.01 1.75 18.72
C LYS A 313 -32.86 0.83 18.29
N LEU A 314 -31.66 1.09 18.79
CA LEU A 314 -30.53 0.18 18.64
C LEU A 314 -30.67 -0.98 19.62
N VAL A 315 -30.51 -2.20 19.12
CA VAL A 315 -30.63 -3.43 19.91
C VAL A 315 -29.37 -4.28 19.71
N SER A 316 -28.73 -4.68 20.81
CA SER A 316 -27.61 -5.63 20.80
C SER A 316 -28.04 -6.96 20.20
N THR A 317 -27.30 -7.45 19.21
CA THR A 317 -27.57 -8.78 18.62
C THR A 317 -27.27 -9.94 19.58
N LYS A 318 -26.42 -9.72 20.59
CA LYS A 318 -26.06 -10.74 21.59
C LYS A 318 -26.96 -10.71 22.82
N GLU A 319 -27.19 -9.52 23.37
CA GLU A 319 -27.89 -9.36 24.65
C GLU A 319 -29.38 -9.06 24.46
N ASN A 320 -29.81 -8.78 23.23
CA ASN A 320 -31.18 -8.38 22.88
C ASN A 320 -31.72 -7.23 23.74
N ASN A 321 -30.82 -6.39 24.25
CA ASN A 321 -31.12 -5.20 25.03
C ASN A 321 -31.06 -3.95 24.15
N VAL A 322 -31.88 -2.97 24.49
CA VAL A 322 -31.86 -1.65 23.85
C VAL A 322 -30.64 -0.89 24.32
N ILE A 323 -29.84 -0.40 23.37
CA ILE A 323 -28.69 0.46 23.61
C ILE A 323 -29.10 1.90 23.30
N ASN A 324 -28.69 2.83 24.17
CA ASN A 324 -28.84 4.25 23.90
C ASN A 324 -27.80 4.67 22.85
N SER A 325 -28.25 5.13 21.69
CA SER A 325 -27.37 5.56 20.59
C SER A 325 -26.42 6.69 20.98
N LYS A 326 -26.74 7.46 22.03
CA LYS A 326 -25.88 8.54 22.55
C LYS A 326 -24.61 8.04 23.23
N ASP A 327 -24.57 6.77 23.61
CA ASP A 327 -23.43 6.17 24.33
C ASP A 327 -22.38 5.59 23.36
N LEU A 328 -22.60 5.71 22.05
CA LEU A 328 -21.73 5.20 20.99
C LEU A 328 -21.32 6.30 20.00
N ASN A 329 -20.03 6.38 19.70
CA ASN A 329 -19.52 7.14 18.56
C ASN A 329 -19.79 6.35 17.26
N ILE A 330 -20.87 6.69 16.55
CA ILE A 330 -21.30 6.01 15.32
C ILE A 330 -20.91 6.83 14.08
N PHE A 331 -19.91 6.40 13.32
CA PHE A 331 -19.71 6.98 12.00
C PHE A 331 -20.91 6.68 11.10
N THR A 332 -21.56 7.75 10.61
CA THR A 332 -22.70 7.67 9.69
C THR A 332 -22.28 8.20 8.33
N PHE A 333 -22.54 7.42 7.29
CA PHE A 333 -22.39 7.86 5.91
C PHE A 333 -23.69 7.64 5.14
N GLU A 334 -24.30 8.76 4.74
CA GLU A 334 -25.52 8.79 3.94
C GLU A 334 -25.23 9.48 2.61
N ASN A 335 -25.54 8.77 1.51
CA ASN A 335 -25.33 9.30 0.18
C ASN A 335 -26.25 8.58 -0.83
N ASP A 336 -26.77 9.32 -1.81
CA ASP A 336 -27.70 8.85 -2.85
C ASP A 336 -27.00 8.45 -4.16
N GLU A 337 -25.76 7.99 -4.11
CA GLU A 337 -25.05 7.40 -5.26
C GLU A 337 -25.67 6.05 -5.64
N ALA A 338 -26.02 5.89 -6.91
CA ALA A 338 -26.64 4.69 -7.44
C ALA A 338 -25.59 3.65 -7.91
N ASP A 339 -24.39 4.10 -8.27
CA ASP A 339 -23.29 3.21 -8.62
C ASP A 339 -22.64 2.61 -7.37
N PHE A 340 -22.72 1.29 -7.23
CA PHE A 340 -22.22 0.61 -6.02
C PHE A 340 -20.73 0.84 -5.81
N GLU A 341 -19.93 0.82 -6.88
CA GLU A 341 -18.49 1.02 -6.77
C GLU A 341 -18.17 2.46 -6.32
N ASN A 342 -18.86 3.48 -6.81
CA ASN A 342 -18.71 4.85 -6.33
C ASN A 342 -19.15 4.97 -4.86
N PHE A 343 -20.28 4.37 -4.49
CA PHE A 343 -20.79 4.43 -3.13
C PHE A 343 -19.81 3.82 -2.12
N ILE A 344 -19.37 2.57 -2.32
CA ILE A 344 -18.44 1.90 -1.41
C ILE A 344 -17.11 2.65 -1.32
N PHE A 345 -16.65 3.20 -2.44
CA PHE A 345 -15.40 3.96 -2.48
C PHE A 345 -15.48 5.23 -1.64
N ASN A 346 -16.54 6.02 -1.83
CA ASN A 346 -16.79 7.25 -1.08
C ASN A 346 -16.94 6.95 0.42
N ALA A 347 -17.71 5.92 0.76
CA ALA A 347 -17.90 5.46 2.14
C ALA A 347 -16.58 5.00 2.76
N THR A 348 -15.77 4.23 2.03
CA THR A 348 -14.45 3.76 2.47
C THR A 348 -13.54 4.93 2.79
N THR A 349 -13.40 5.88 1.86
CA THR A 349 -12.48 7.00 2.02
C THR A 349 -12.91 7.90 3.18
N SER A 350 -14.21 8.21 3.30
CA SER A 350 -14.71 9.01 4.43
C SER A 350 -14.56 8.30 5.76
N PHE A 351 -14.88 7.00 5.85
CA PHE A 351 -14.71 6.23 7.08
C PHE A 351 -13.25 6.15 7.49
N ALA A 352 -12.34 5.84 6.56
CA ALA A 352 -10.92 5.74 6.84
C ALA A 352 -10.30 7.08 7.27
N ALA A 353 -10.71 8.20 6.66
CA ALA A 353 -10.28 9.53 7.08
C ALA A 353 -10.80 9.88 8.48
N ALA A 354 -12.08 9.60 8.76
CA ALA A 354 -12.66 9.80 10.09
C ALA A 354 -11.93 8.93 11.14
N PHE A 355 -11.60 7.69 10.80
CA PHE A 355 -10.86 6.78 11.66
C PHE A 355 -9.48 7.32 12.05
N LEU A 356 -8.78 8.02 11.14
CA LEU A 356 -7.48 8.65 11.43
C LEU A 356 -7.59 9.86 12.37
N LYS A 357 -8.71 10.58 12.34
CA LYS A 357 -8.97 11.72 13.24
C LYS A 357 -9.44 11.22 14.61
N HIS A 358 -10.57 10.53 14.63
CA HIS A 358 -11.23 10.01 15.82
C HIS A 358 -11.88 8.65 15.49
N PRO A 359 -11.27 7.52 15.90
CA PRO A 359 -11.77 6.19 15.60
C PRO A 359 -13.24 6.01 16.04
N PRO A 360 -14.19 5.80 15.11
CA PRO A 360 -15.57 5.51 15.45
C PRO A 360 -15.70 4.13 16.09
N GLN A 361 -16.64 4.00 17.03
CA GLN A 361 -16.97 2.72 17.66
C GLN A 361 -17.87 1.87 16.77
N ALA A 362 -18.76 2.51 16.01
CA ALA A 362 -19.67 1.83 15.12
C ALA A 362 -19.82 2.53 13.77
N PHE A 363 -20.31 1.80 12.79
CA PHE A 363 -20.40 2.23 11.40
C PHE A 363 -21.81 1.95 10.87
N TYR A 364 -22.47 3.02 10.42
CA TYR A 364 -23.78 3.00 9.80
C TYR A 364 -23.72 3.54 8.36
N LEU A 365 -24.26 2.77 7.43
CA LEU A 365 -24.39 3.14 6.03
C LEU A 365 -25.85 3.31 5.67
N LYS A 366 -26.17 4.38 4.94
CA LYS A 366 -27.50 4.63 4.38
C LYS A 366 -27.41 5.04 2.93
N ASN A 367 -28.25 4.42 2.11
CA ASN A 367 -28.38 4.68 0.69
C ASN A 367 -29.76 4.24 0.22
N ARG A 368 -30.42 5.02 -0.64
CA ARG A 368 -31.78 4.73 -1.12
C ARG A 368 -31.86 3.58 -2.14
N TYR A 369 -30.76 3.22 -2.78
CA TYR A 369 -30.69 2.22 -3.85
C TYR A 369 -30.23 0.85 -3.36
N PHE A 370 -29.51 0.77 -2.24
CA PHE A 370 -28.98 -0.48 -1.70
C PHE A 370 -29.76 -0.95 -0.48
N ASN A 371 -30.16 -2.22 -0.48
CA ASN A 371 -30.81 -2.83 0.67
C ASN A 371 -29.81 -3.11 1.82
N SER A 372 -30.36 -3.42 2.99
CA SER A 372 -29.61 -3.67 4.23
C SER A 372 -28.54 -4.77 4.10
N SER A 373 -28.78 -5.81 3.30
CA SER A 373 -27.81 -6.90 3.10
C SER A 373 -26.58 -6.43 2.33
N ILE A 374 -26.77 -5.64 1.26
CA ILE A 374 -25.68 -5.04 0.48
C ILE A 374 -24.87 -4.08 1.36
N LEU A 375 -25.56 -3.24 2.15
CA LEU A 375 -24.91 -2.29 3.05
C LEU A 375 -24.11 -2.99 4.16
N THR A 376 -24.60 -4.09 4.74
CA THR A 376 -23.82 -4.92 5.68
C THR A 376 -22.55 -5.44 5.03
N LYS A 377 -22.65 -6.00 3.83
CA LYS A 377 -21.49 -6.53 3.10
C LYS A 377 -20.47 -5.43 2.82
N CYS A 378 -20.94 -4.27 2.37
CA CYS A 378 -20.13 -3.09 2.15
C CYS A 378 -19.37 -2.69 3.43
N THR A 379 -20.04 -2.61 4.57
CA THR A 379 -19.41 -2.32 5.86
C THR A 379 -18.34 -3.35 6.23
N LEU A 380 -18.62 -4.65 6.09
CA LEU A 380 -17.65 -5.71 6.38
C LEU A 380 -16.43 -5.66 5.45
N ASP A 381 -16.62 -5.36 4.16
CA ASP A 381 -15.54 -5.22 3.20
C ASP A 381 -14.65 -3.99 3.53
N ILE A 382 -15.25 -2.86 3.95
CA ILE A 382 -14.52 -1.67 4.41
C ILE A 382 -13.70 -1.96 5.67
N LEU A 383 -14.32 -2.60 6.68
CA LEU A 383 -13.64 -2.96 7.91
C LEU A 383 -12.48 -3.94 7.66
N GLN A 384 -12.67 -4.88 6.73
CA GLN A 384 -11.60 -5.80 6.33
C GLN A 384 -10.49 -5.09 5.57
N GLY A 385 -10.81 -4.14 4.69
CA GLY A 385 -9.82 -3.32 3.99
C GLY A 385 -8.91 -2.50 4.93
N LEU A 386 -9.42 -2.10 6.09
CA LEU A 386 -8.66 -1.45 7.16
C LEU A 386 -8.00 -2.43 8.15
N GLY A 387 -8.20 -3.73 7.97
CA GLY A 387 -7.72 -4.76 8.90
C GLY A 387 -8.31 -4.63 10.31
N LEU A 388 -9.56 -4.17 10.41
CA LEU A 388 -10.31 -4.02 11.67
C LEU A 388 -11.13 -5.28 11.99
N ARG A 389 -11.79 -5.85 10.99
CA ARG A 389 -12.59 -7.08 11.12
C ARG A 389 -12.50 -7.90 9.83
N TYR A 390 -12.21 -9.19 9.97
CA TYR A 390 -12.12 -10.12 8.85
C TYR A 390 -13.40 -10.93 8.73
N SER A 391 -14.11 -10.81 7.61
CA SER A 391 -15.35 -11.54 7.33
C SER A 391 -15.15 -12.70 6.35
N LYS A 392 -14.06 -12.66 5.59
CA LYS A 392 -13.65 -13.64 4.58
C LYS A 392 -12.13 -13.80 4.60
N THR A 393 -11.62 -14.81 3.89
CA THR A 393 -10.16 -14.93 3.67
C THR A 393 -9.63 -13.66 3.01
N GLU A 394 -8.55 -13.14 3.56
CA GLU A 394 -7.82 -12.00 3.02
C GLU A 394 -6.70 -12.49 2.10
N TYR A 395 -6.60 -11.87 0.92
CA TYR A 395 -5.51 -12.10 -0.01
C TYR A 395 -4.59 -10.89 -0.05
N ILE A 396 -3.30 -11.13 0.15
CA ILE A 396 -2.23 -10.16 -0.07
C ILE A 396 -1.53 -10.59 -1.35
N ALA A 397 -1.48 -9.74 -2.37
CA ALA A 397 -0.78 -10.11 -3.59
C ALA A 397 -0.09 -8.92 -4.22
N CYS A 398 1.16 -9.13 -4.65
CA CYS A 398 1.92 -8.06 -5.24
C CYS A 398 1.32 -7.60 -6.57
N PRO A 399 1.49 -6.33 -6.97
CA PRO A 399 1.24 -5.99 -8.36
C PRO A 399 2.22 -6.79 -9.22
N SER A 400 1.81 -7.16 -10.43
CA SER A 400 2.78 -7.74 -11.38
C SER A 400 3.83 -6.68 -11.71
N CYS A 401 5.07 -7.12 -11.94
CA CYS A 401 6.15 -6.27 -12.44
C CYS A 401 7.07 -7.11 -13.34
N GLY A 402 8.07 -6.49 -13.99
CA GLY A 402 9.04 -7.22 -14.83
C GLY A 402 9.88 -8.29 -14.11
N ARG A 403 9.72 -8.49 -12.79
CA ARG A 403 10.39 -9.52 -11.99
C ARG A 403 9.52 -10.73 -11.66
N THR A 404 8.21 -10.65 -11.92
CA THR A 404 7.28 -11.74 -11.64
C THR A 404 7.75 -13.01 -12.37
N ARG A 405 7.72 -14.16 -11.69
CA ARG A 405 8.26 -15.44 -12.20
C ARG A 405 7.22 -16.34 -12.86
N PHE A 406 5.95 -15.97 -12.78
CA PHE A 406 4.77 -16.70 -13.26
C PHE A 406 3.64 -15.71 -13.55
N ASP A 407 2.54 -16.15 -14.15
CA ASP A 407 1.34 -15.31 -14.27
C ASP A 407 0.67 -15.17 -12.89
N ILE A 408 1.02 -14.11 -12.18
CA ILE A 408 0.47 -13.84 -10.85
C ILE A 408 -1.03 -13.57 -10.85
N MET A 409 -1.57 -13.01 -11.94
CA MET A 409 -3.00 -12.70 -12.03
C MET A 409 -3.80 -14.00 -12.13
N GLU A 410 -3.36 -14.91 -13.00
CA GLU A 410 -3.96 -16.23 -13.15
C GLU A 410 -3.82 -17.05 -11.87
N LYS A 411 -2.63 -17.08 -11.26
CA LYS A 411 -2.40 -17.87 -10.04
C LYS A 411 -3.14 -17.32 -8.83
N LEU A 412 -3.24 -16.00 -8.68
CA LEU A 412 -4.08 -15.41 -7.63
C LEU A 412 -5.54 -15.81 -7.78
N LYS A 413 -6.05 -15.85 -9.02
CA LYS A 413 -7.41 -16.34 -9.30
C LYS A 413 -7.57 -17.80 -8.89
N GLN A 414 -6.66 -18.68 -9.30
CA GLN A 414 -6.70 -20.11 -8.95
C GLN A 414 -6.64 -20.33 -7.42
N VAL A 415 -5.77 -19.60 -6.71
CA VAL A 415 -5.67 -19.67 -5.25
C VAL A 415 -6.98 -19.22 -4.61
N LYS A 416 -7.54 -18.08 -5.04
CA LYS A 416 -8.84 -17.57 -4.53
C LYS A 416 -9.98 -18.56 -4.72
N GLU A 417 -10.07 -19.18 -5.90
CA GLU A 417 -11.11 -20.17 -6.21
C GLU A 417 -11.06 -21.36 -5.25
N LYS A 418 -9.86 -21.88 -4.96
CA LYS A 418 -9.69 -23.05 -4.09
C LYS A 418 -9.75 -22.75 -2.59
N THR A 419 -9.50 -21.51 -2.16
CA THR A 419 -9.37 -21.18 -0.73
C THR A 419 -10.40 -20.18 -0.19
N SER A 420 -11.29 -19.65 -1.02
CA SER A 420 -12.33 -18.70 -0.59
C SER A 420 -13.33 -19.24 0.44
N SER A 421 -13.50 -20.56 0.53
CA SER A 421 -14.35 -21.22 1.53
C SER A 421 -13.79 -21.16 2.95
N PHE A 422 -12.47 -21.02 3.10
CA PHE A 422 -11.86 -20.83 4.41
C PHE A 422 -12.17 -19.41 4.91
N LYS A 423 -12.39 -19.26 6.22
CA LYS A 423 -12.64 -17.96 6.86
C LYS A 423 -11.51 -17.61 7.80
N GLY A 424 -11.20 -16.32 7.91
CA GLY A 424 -10.18 -15.83 8.85
C GLY A 424 -8.74 -16.12 8.47
N LEU A 425 -8.47 -16.66 7.28
CA LEU A 425 -7.11 -16.83 6.78
C LEU A 425 -6.61 -15.57 6.08
N LYS A 426 -5.31 -15.31 6.20
CA LYS A 426 -4.54 -14.37 5.40
C LYS A 426 -3.59 -15.17 4.52
N ILE A 427 -3.78 -15.10 3.21
CA ILE A 427 -3.00 -15.85 2.22
C ILE A 427 -2.27 -14.85 1.32
N ALA A 428 -0.94 -14.98 1.25
CA ALA A 428 -0.09 -14.16 0.41
C ALA A 428 0.25 -14.87 -0.91
N VAL A 429 0.15 -14.17 -2.04
CA VAL A 429 0.55 -14.64 -3.37
C VAL A 429 1.53 -13.64 -3.98
N MET A 430 2.81 -14.02 -4.08
CA MET A 430 3.92 -13.11 -4.41
C MET A 430 4.66 -13.58 -5.65
N GLY A 431 4.82 -12.68 -6.61
CA GLY A 431 5.44 -12.96 -7.91
C GLY A 431 6.93 -13.26 -7.85
N CYS A 432 7.63 -12.82 -6.80
CA CYS A 432 9.07 -13.03 -6.62
C CYS A 432 9.48 -12.97 -5.14
N VAL A 433 10.70 -13.45 -4.86
CA VAL A 433 11.30 -13.45 -3.50
C VAL A 433 11.76 -12.09 -2.99
N VAL A 434 11.71 -11.03 -3.82
CA VAL A 434 12.37 -9.76 -3.50
C VAL A 434 11.73 -9.08 -2.28
N ASN A 435 10.45 -8.73 -2.41
CA ASN A 435 9.66 -8.15 -1.32
C ASN A 435 8.71 -9.19 -0.70
N GLY A 436 8.43 -10.29 -1.42
CA GLY A 436 7.42 -11.27 -1.05
C GLY A 436 7.51 -11.76 0.39
N PRO A 437 8.65 -12.33 0.85
CA PRO A 437 8.81 -12.82 2.22
C PRO A 437 8.61 -11.80 3.32
N GLY A 438 9.01 -10.54 3.09
CA GLY A 438 8.84 -9.47 4.06
C GLY A 438 7.42 -8.94 4.14
N GLU A 439 6.78 -8.73 2.99
CA GLU A 439 5.41 -8.21 2.89
C GLU A 439 4.34 -9.25 3.33
N MET A 440 4.71 -10.54 3.38
CA MET A 440 3.83 -11.62 3.87
C MET A 440 4.17 -12.13 5.27
N ALA A 441 5.00 -11.41 6.02
CA ALA A 441 5.46 -11.87 7.34
C ALA A 441 4.32 -12.14 8.33
N ASP A 442 3.17 -11.48 8.15
CA ASP A 442 1.97 -11.64 8.96
C ASP A 442 0.88 -12.54 8.32
N ALA A 443 1.17 -13.16 7.18
CA ALA A 443 0.25 -14.09 6.51
C ALA A 443 0.30 -15.48 7.15
N ASN A 444 -0.84 -16.16 7.21
CA ASN A 444 -0.91 -17.55 7.65
C ASN A 444 -0.18 -18.45 6.65
N TYR A 445 -0.41 -18.20 5.35
CA TYR A 445 0.18 -18.96 4.25
C TYR A 445 0.75 -18.03 3.18
N GLY A 446 1.85 -18.46 2.54
CA GLY A 446 2.47 -17.73 1.45
C GLY A 446 2.75 -18.62 0.23
N PHE A 447 2.52 -18.09 -0.96
CA PHE A 447 2.81 -18.67 -2.26
C PHE A 447 3.79 -17.73 -2.98
N VAL A 448 5.07 -18.12 -3.10
CA VAL A 448 6.11 -17.21 -3.60
C VAL A 448 6.86 -17.81 -4.78
N GLY A 449 6.99 -17.03 -5.86
CA GLY A 449 7.85 -17.37 -7.00
C GLY A 449 9.33 -17.36 -6.61
N SER A 450 9.90 -18.55 -6.42
CA SER A 450 11.29 -18.74 -5.99
C SER A 450 12.28 -18.94 -7.14
N GLY A 451 11.77 -19.26 -8.34
CA GLY A 451 12.54 -19.40 -9.56
C GLY A 451 11.62 -19.55 -10.78
N LYS A 452 12.19 -19.69 -11.97
CA LYS A 452 11.41 -19.92 -13.20
C LYS A 452 10.64 -21.25 -13.09
N GLY A 453 9.31 -21.19 -13.11
CA GLY A 453 8.43 -22.37 -12.94
C GLY A 453 8.51 -23.02 -11.56
N LYS A 454 9.04 -22.31 -10.55
CA LYS A 454 9.28 -22.82 -9.20
C LYS A 454 8.62 -21.94 -8.14
N ILE A 455 7.87 -22.58 -7.25
CA ILE A 455 7.17 -21.95 -6.14
C ILE A 455 7.75 -22.45 -4.82
N THR A 456 7.79 -21.59 -3.82
CA THR A 456 8.01 -21.96 -2.42
C THR A 456 6.77 -21.57 -1.62
N LEU A 457 6.25 -22.53 -0.85
CA LEU A 457 5.14 -22.33 0.08
C LEU A 457 5.66 -22.03 1.48
N TYR A 458 4.95 -21.14 2.17
CA TYR A 458 5.27 -20.67 3.50
C TYR A 458 4.09 -20.88 4.44
N ARG A 459 4.40 -21.16 5.71
CA ARG A 459 3.46 -21.24 6.84
C ARG A 459 3.97 -20.33 7.95
N ALA A 460 3.17 -19.36 8.39
CA ALA A 460 3.51 -18.38 9.42
C ALA A 460 4.92 -17.75 9.21
N GLY A 461 5.17 -17.27 8.00
CA GLY A 461 6.45 -16.67 7.60
C GLY A 461 7.63 -17.63 7.38
N LYS A 462 7.49 -18.94 7.65
CA LYS A 462 8.56 -19.93 7.45
C LYS A 462 8.35 -20.72 6.15
N ALA A 463 9.41 -20.86 5.35
CA ALA A 463 9.37 -21.69 4.14
C ALA A 463 9.26 -23.17 4.52
N VAL A 464 8.18 -23.84 4.10
CA VAL A 464 7.87 -25.23 4.47
C VAL A 464 8.02 -26.20 3.29
N ILE A 465 7.57 -25.81 2.09
CA ILE A 465 7.66 -26.64 0.89
C ILE A 465 8.37 -25.80 -0.17
N LYS A 466 9.61 -26.18 -0.52
CA LYS A 466 10.51 -25.34 -1.33
C LYS A 466 10.61 -25.84 -2.77
N GLN A 467 10.67 -24.91 -3.72
CA GLN A 467 11.03 -25.17 -5.12
C GLN A 467 10.15 -26.24 -5.80
N ILE A 468 8.86 -26.25 -5.48
CA ILE A 468 7.89 -27.14 -6.14
C ILE A 468 7.54 -26.63 -7.54
N PRO A 469 7.22 -27.53 -8.48
CA PRO A 469 6.71 -27.13 -9.79
C PRO A 469 5.47 -26.24 -9.68
N GLU A 470 5.43 -25.16 -10.45
CA GLU A 470 4.32 -24.20 -10.45
C GLU A 470 2.94 -24.85 -10.72
N ALA A 471 2.91 -25.89 -11.55
CA ALA A 471 1.69 -26.63 -11.90
C ALA A 471 1.05 -27.34 -10.69
N GLU A 472 1.87 -27.81 -9.73
CA GLU A 472 1.42 -28.57 -8.55
C GLU A 472 1.18 -27.66 -7.34
N ALA A 473 1.71 -26.43 -7.38
CA ALA A 473 1.84 -25.57 -6.20
C ALA A 473 0.51 -25.13 -5.59
N VAL A 474 -0.54 -24.96 -6.39
CA VAL A 474 -1.87 -24.56 -5.89
C VAL A 474 -2.53 -25.71 -5.12
N GLU A 475 -2.35 -26.95 -5.57
CA GLU A 475 -2.89 -28.12 -4.84
C GLU A 475 -2.10 -28.36 -3.56
N ALA A 476 -0.77 -28.30 -3.63
CA ALA A 476 0.09 -28.40 -2.44
C ALA A 476 -0.24 -27.34 -1.38
N LEU A 477 -0.59 -26.10 -1.79
CA LEU A 477 -1.06 -25.08 -0.87
C LEU A 477 -2.39 -25.47 -0.20
N LEU A 478 -3.33 -26.02 -0.97
CA LEU A 478 -4.63 -26.45 -0.45
C LEU A 478 -4.47 -27.59 0.56
N GLU A 479 -3.62 -28.58 0.26
CA GLU A 479 -3.28 -29.67 1.18
C GLU A 479 -2.63 -29.14 2.47
N LEU A 480 -1.71 -28.19 2.35
CA LEU A 480 -1.05 -27.54 3.49
C LEU A 480 -2.05 -26.80 4.39
N ILE A 481 -3.06 -26.14 3.82
CA ILE A 481 -4.13 -25.46 4.56
C ILE A 481 -5.05 -26.50 5.23
N LYS A 482 -5.46 -27.54 4.48
CA LYS A 482 -6.33 -28.59 5.00
C LYS A 482 -5.68 -29.33 6.17
N SER A 483 -4.38 -29.65 6.09
CA SER A 483 -3.67 -30.35 7.17
C SER A 483 -3.67 -29.59 8.49
N ASP A 484 -3.71 -28.25 8.44
CA ASP A 484 -3.70 -27.40 9.64
C ASP A 484 -5.11 -27.12 10.18
N ASN A 485 -6.14 -27.30 9.35
CA ASN A 485 -7.54 -27.03 9.70
C ASN A 485 -8.38 -28.31 9.82
N GLN A 486 -7.75 -29.48 9.84
CA GLN A 486 -8.40 -30.72 10.27
C GLN A 486 -8.52 -30.73 11.80
N PRO A 487 -9.68 -31.16 12.35
CA PRO A 487 -9.93 -31.19 13.78
C PRO A 487 -9.03 -32.19 14.54
#